data_AF-A0A101MNH3-F1
#
_entry.id   AF-A0A101MNH3-F1
#
_cell.length_a   1.000
_cell.length_b   1.000
_cell.length_c   1.000
_cell.angle_alpha   90.00
_cell.angle_beta   90.00
_cell.angle_gamma   90.00
#
_symmetry.space_group_name_H-M   'P 1'
#
loop_
_entity.id
_entity.type
_entity.pdbx_description
1 polymer ?
#
loop_
_entity_poly.entity_id
_entity_poly.type
_entity_poly.pdbx_seq_one_letter_code
_entity_poly.pdbx_strand_id
1 'polypeptide(L)'
;MTILFACYTACAGVYAEITSKAAGIAVLLMIFLFNGAYNLMQPFHFLYIGEIFPFIQRSKDMAVMQMSVRIAAVFNKFVNPIGMENIKWKFFLSYVAWLAIETTTVYFFFPETQGPV
;
A
#
# COMPACT_ATOMS: atom_id res chain seq x y z
N MET A 1 3.14 -6.87 1.49
CA MET A 1 1.91 -6.28 0.92
C MET A 1 1.80 -6.47 -0.59
N THR A 2 2.90 -6.32 -1.33
CA THR A 2 2.92 -6.40 -2.80
C THR A 2 2.35 -7.68 -3.38
N ILE A 3 2.75 -8.83 -2.84
CA ILE A 3 2.28 -10.15 -3.28
C ILE A 3 0.77 -10.30 -3.03
N LEU A 4 0.29 -9.91 -1.84
CA LEU A 4 -1.14 -9.95 -1.52
C LEU A 4 -1.98 -9.03 -2.41
N PHE A 5 -1.46 -7.84 -2.73
CA PHE A 5 -2.15 -6.90 -3.62
C PHE A 5 -2.11 -7.35 -5.09
N ALA A 6 -1.05 -8.01 -5.53
CA ALA A 6 -0.96 -8.65 -6.84
C ALA A 6 -1.94 -9.82 -6.96
N CYS A 7 -2.05 -10.67 -5.93
CA CYS A 7 -3.04 -11.73 -5.85
C CYS A 7 -4.48 -11.17 -5.86
N TYR A 8 -4.74 -10.10 -5.11
CA TYR A 8 -6.01 -9.39 -5.15
C TYR A 8 -6.35 -8.88 -6.56
N THR A 9 -5.39 -8.27 -7.24
CA THR A 9 -5.55 -7.76 -8.61
C THR A 9 -5.81 -8.89 -9.60
N ALA A 10 -5.14 -10.03 -9.46
CA ALA A 10 -5.38 -11.22 -10.27
C ALA A 10 -6.80 -11.79 -10.04
N CYS A 11 -7.24 -11.90 -8.78
CA CYS A 11 -8.61 -12.33 -8.46
C CYS A 11 -9.67 -11.34 -8.99
N ALA A 12 -9.40 -10.03 -8.95
CA ALA A 12 -10.28 -9.01 -9.51
C ALA A 12 -10.37 -9.10 -11.05
N GLY A 13 -9.27 -9.44 -11.73
CA GLY A 13 -9.26 -9.72 -13.17
C GLY A 13 -10.10 -10.95 -13.53
N VAL A 14 -9.96 -12.05 -12.78
CA VAL A 14 -10.75 -13.28 -12.98
C VAL A 14 -12.24 -13.05 -12.71
N TYR A 15 -12.58 -12.25 -11.69
CA TYR A 15 -13.97 -11.87 -11.41
C TYR A 15 -14.60 -11.02 -12.54
N ALA A 16 -13.80 -10.23 -13.26
CA ALA A 16 -14.28 -9.43 -14.38
C ALA A 16 -14.63 -10.27 -15.63
N GLU A 17 -13.99 -11.43 -15.82
CA GLU A 17 -14.29 -12.35 -16.93
C GLU A 17 -15.32 -13.42 -16.54
N ILE A 18 -15.29 -13.89 -15.30
CA ILE A 18 -16.15 -14.96 -14.79
C ILE A 18 -16.94 -14.39 -13.61
N THR A 19 -18.13 -13.84 -13.90
CA THR A 19 -19.09 -13.30 -12.92
C THR A 19 -19.73 -14.42 -12.07
N SER A 20 -18.91 -15.18 -11.34
CA SER A 20 -19.32 -16.26 -10.46
C SER A 20 -19.30 -15.80 -9.00
N LYS A 21 -20.29 -16.23 -8.21
CA LYS A 21 -20.35 -15.97 -6.76
C LYS A 21 -19.07 -16.39 -6.03
N ALA A 22 -18.42 -17.47 -6.49
CA ALA A 22 -17.16 -17.96 -5.90
C ALA A 22 -16.00 -16.97 -6.09
N ALA A 23 -15.91 -16.35 -7.27
CA ALA A 23 -14.88 -15.35 -7.57
C ALA A 23 -15.09 -14.05 -6.75
N GLY A 24 -16.35 -13.65 -6.52
CA GLY A 24 -16.66 -12.52 -5.65
C GLY A 24 -16.25 -12.74 -4.19
N ILE A 25 -16.48 -13.95 -3.65
CA ILE A 25 -16.05 -14.32 -2.29
C ILE A 25 -14.52 -14.35 -2.19
N ALA A 26 -13.82 -14.87 -3.20
CA ALA A 26 -12.36 -14.90 -3.23
C ALA A 26 -11.74 -13.49 -3.22
N VAL A 27 -12.30 -12.55 -4.00
CA VAL A 27 -11.89 -11.14 -4.00
C VAL A 27 -12.11 -10.51 -2.62
N LEU A 28 -13.26 -10.77 -1.98
CA LEU A 28 -13.57 -10.24 -0.65
C LEU A 28 -12.58 -10.73 0.42
N LEU A 29 -12.27 -12.03 0.42
CA LEU A 29 -11.28 -12.62 1.33
C LEU A 29 -9.88 -12.00 1.15
N MET A 30 -9.48 -11.75 -0.09
CA MET A 30 -8.19 -11.11 -0.39
C MET A 30 -8.15 -9.65 0.08
N ILE A 31 -9.26 -8.90 0.03
CA ILE A 31 -9.33 -7.54 0.60
C ILE A 31 -9.10 -7.58 2.11
N PHE A 32 -9.74 -8.51 2.82
CA PHE A 32 -9.57 -8.63 4.27
C PHE A 32 -8.14 -9.04 4.65
N LEU A 33 -7.54 -9.98 3.92
CA LEU A 33 -6.15 -10.38 4.12
C LEU A 33 -5.18 -9.20 3.86
N PHE A 34 -5.40 -8.45 2.79
CA PHE A 34 -4.62 -7.25 2.51
C PHE A 34 -4.78 -6.19 3.61
N ASN A 35 -6.02 -5.95 4.07
CA ASN A 35 -6.29 -4.98 5.12
C ASN A 35 -5.63 -5.38 6.46
N GLY A 36 -5.72 -6.66 6.85
CA GLY A 36 -5.07 -7.15 8.05
C GLY A 36 -3.55 -6.98 7.99
N ALA A 37 -2.95 -7.31 6.85
CA ALA A 37 -1.52 -7.19 6.67
C ALA A 37 -1.04 -5.73 6.55
N TYR A 38 -1.85 -4.82 6.00
CA TYR A 38 -1.58 -3.38 5.98
C TYR A 38 -1.60 -2.77 7.39
N ASN A 39 -2.56 -3.16 8.23
CA ASN A 39 -2.63 -2.69 9.62
C ASN A 39 -1.42 -3.14 10.45
N LEU A 40 -0.89 -4.34 10.19
CA LEU A 40 0.35 -4.79 10.83
C LEU A 40 1.55 -3.95 10.40
N MET A 41 1.62 -3.48 9.15
CA MET A 41 2.75 -2.70 8.63
C MET A 41 2.72 -1.21 9.04
N GLN A 42 1.55 -0.64 9.30
CA GLN A 42 1.40 0.76 9.71
C GLN A 42 2.31 1.19 10.90
N PRO A 43 2.33 0.49 12.04
CA PRO A 43 3.16 0.90 13.18
C PRO A 43 4.66 0.91 12.87
N PHE A 44 5.14 0.03 11.97
CA PHE A 44 6.56 0.00 11.61
C PHE A 44 7.01 1.28 10.90
N HIS A 45 6.15 1.94 10.11
CA HIS A 45 6.48 3.21 9.46
C HIS A 45 6.70 4.33 10.50
N PHE A 46 5.87 4.37 11.54
CA PHE A 46 6.01 5.36 12.62
C PHE A 46 7.16 5.04 13.57
N LEU A 47 7.45 3.76 13.80
CA LEU A 47 8.57 3.33 14.64
C LEU A 47 9.91 3.69 13.98
N TYR A 48 10.05 3.41 12.68
CA TYR A 48 11.28 3.65 11.91
C TYR A 48 11.72 5.13 11.93
N ILE A 49 10.79 6.07 11.77
CA ILE A 49 11.09 7.51 11.86
C ILE A 49 11.51 7.89 13.29
N GLY A 50 10.97 7.20 14.29
CA GLY A 50 11.37 7.38 15.69
C GLY A 50 12.77 6.86 16.01
N GLU A 51 13.29 5.88 15.25
CA GLU A 51 14.60 5.26 15.46
C GLU A 51 15.74 5.99 14.74
N ILE A 52 15.45 6.61 13.59
CA ILE A 52 16.47 7.29 12.77
C ILE A 52 16.72 8.73 13.18
N PHE A 53 15.72 9.41 13.74
CA PHE A 53 15.80 10.86 13.99
C PHE A 53 16.06 11.21 15.46
N PRO A 54 16.91 12.24 15.74
CA PRO A 54 17.15 12.73 17.10
C PRO A 54 15.88 13.30 17.75
N PHE A 55 15.79 13.18 19.08
CA PHE A 55 14.62 13.55 19.89
C PHE A 55 14.09 14.98 19.68
N ILE A 56 14.98 15.92 19.31
CA ILE A 56 14.66 17.35 19.13
C ILE A 56 13.92 17.60 17.81
N GLN A 57 14.16 16.79 16.77
CA GLN A 57 13.59 17.02 15.43
C GLN A 57 12.41 16.09 15.10
N ARG A 58 12.24 15.01 15.87
CA ARG A 58 11.19 13.98 15.69
C ARG A 58 9.79 14.55 15.42
N SER A 59 9.36 15.58 16.14
CA SER A 59 8.03 16.17 15.96
C SER A 59 7.84 16.83 14.59
N LYS A 60 8.88 17.44 14.04
CA LYS A 60 8.84 18.08 12.71
C LYS A 60 8.81 17.03 11.62
N ASP A 61 9.62 15.98 11.75
CA ASP A 61 9.71 14.91 10.75
C ASP A 61 8.42 14.07 10.72
N MET A 62 7.81 13.81 11.88
CA MET A 62 6.48 13.18 11.98
C MET A 62 5.38 14.03 11.31
N ALA A 63 5.45 15.36 11.42
CA ALA A 63 4.51 16.25 10.75
C ALA A 63 4.64 16.19 9.22
N VAL A 64 5.88 16.15 8.70
CA VAL A 64 6.16 16.02 7.25
C VAL A 64 5.65 14.67 6.72
N MET A 65 5.95 13.56 7.41
CA MET A 65 5.42 12.24 7.05
C MET A 65 3.88 12.26 7.02
N GLN A 66 3.26 12.81 8.06
CA GLN A 66 1.81 12.85 8.15
C GLN A 66 1.20 13.71 7.04
N MET A 67 1.83 14.83 6.69
CA MET A 67 1.41 15.69 5.57
C MET A 67 1.49 14.93 4.24
N SER A 68 2.59 14.23 3.95
CA SER A 68 2.72 13.42 2.74
C SER A 68 1.67 12.31 2.66
N VAL A 69 1.37 11.63 3.77
CA VAL A 69 0.29 10.62 3.82
C VAL A 69 -1.08 11.25 3.51
N ARG A 70 -1.36 12.46 4.03
CA ARG A 70 -2.63 13.16 3.74
C ARG A 70 -2.72 13.59 2.28
N ILE A 71 -1.64 14.08 1.68
CA ILE A 71 -1.59 14.43 0.25
C ILE A 71 -1.81 13.18 -0.61
N ALA A 72 -1.14 12.07 -0.30
CA ALA A 72 -1.34 10.81 -0.99
C ALA A 72 -2.79 10.30 -0.85
N ALA A 73 -3.42 10.47 0.32
CA ALA A 73 -4.82 10.12 0.53
C ALA A 73 -5.77 10.96 -0.34
N VAL A 74 -5.50 12.26 -0.48
CA VAL A 74 -6.24 13.16 -1.38
C VAL A 74 -6.12 12.68 -2.83
N PHE A 75 -4.90 12.37 -3.29
CA PHE A 75 -4.69 11.83 -4.64
C PHE A 75 -5.48 10.53 -4.85
N ASN A 76 -5.44 9.61 -3.90
CA ASN A 76 -6.22 8.37 -3.98
C ASN A 76 -7.74 8.64 -4.03
N LYS A 77 -8.27 9.62 -3.29
CA LYS A 77 -9.71 9.93 -3.30
C LYS A 77 -10.17 10.51 -4.64
N PHE A 78 -9.35 11.32 -5.30
CA PHE A 78 -9.71 11.95 -6.57
C PHE A 78 -9.38 11.07 -7.79
N VAL A 79 -8.27 10.36 -7.76
CA VAL A 79 -7.79 9.59 -8.92
C VAL A 79 -8.44 8.22 -9.00
N ASN A 80 -8.78 7.56 -7.88
CA ASN A 80 -9.50 6.29 -7.90
C ASN A 80 -10.83 6.33 -8.68
N PRO A 81 -11.76 7.27 -8.42
CA PRO A 81 -13.03 7.31 -9.15
C PRO A 81 -12.82 7.57 -10.65
N ILE A 82 -11.90 8.47 -11.02
CA ILE A 82 -11.57 8.79 -12.42
C ILE A 82 -10.94 7.58 -13.14
N GLY A 83 -10.07 6.84 -12.45
CA GLY A 83 -9.42 5.63 -12.98
C GLY A 83 -10.40 4.47 -13.15
N MET A 84 -11.32 4.30 -12.21
CA MET A 84 -12.35 3.26 -12.27
C MET A 84 -13.39 3.52 -13.37
N GLU A 85 -13.71 4.79 -13.65
CA GLU A 85 -14.64 5.17 -14.73
C GLU A 85 -14.05 4.90 -16.12
N ASN A 86 -12.76 5.17 -16.33
CA ASN A 86 -12.13 5.05 -17.66
C ASN A 86 -11.51 3.67 -17.94
N ILE A 87 -10.85 3.08 -16.94
CA ILE A 87 -9.92 1.95 -17.13
C ILE A 87 -10.43 0.66 -16.43
N LYS A 88 -11.47 0.77 -15.59
CA LYS A 88 -12.08 -0.35 -14.85
C LYS A 88 -11.02 -1.18 -14.10
N TRP A 89 -11.04 -2.50 -14.27
CA TRP A 89 -10.15 -3.45 -13.57
C TRP A 89 -8.67 -3.25 -13.89
N LYS A 90 -8.31 -2.66 -15.04
CA LYS A 90 -6.91 -2.43 -15.42
C LYS A 90 -6.24 -1.35 -14.55
N PHE A 91 -7.02 -0.55 -13.81
CA PHE A 91 -6.49 0.45 -12.89
C PHE A 91 -5.80 -0.19 -11.67
N PHE A 92 -6.15 -1.44 -11.34
CA PHE A 92 -5.46 -2.18 -10.29
C PHE A 92 -4.02 -2.56 -10.69
N LEU A 93 -3.70 -2.70 -11.99
CA LEU A 93 -2.34 -2.98 -12.46
C LEU A 93 -1.38 -1.81 -12.20
N SER A 94 -1.83 -0.56 -12.34
CA SER A 94 -0.98 0.60 -12.01
C SER A 94 -0.62 0.64 -10.52
N TYR A 95 -1.52 0.18 -9.63
CA TYR A 95 -1.23 0.07 -8.21
C TYR A 95 -0.21 -1.03 -7.91
N VAL A 96 -0.27 -2.17 -8.59
CA VAL A 96 0.74 -3.24 -8.45
C VAL A 96 2.13 -2.74 -8.87
N ALA A 97 2.21 -2.01 -9.99
CA ALA A 97 3.47 -1.42 -10.46
C ALA A 97 4.03 -0.40 -9.44
N TRP A 98 3.19 0.48 -8.89
CA TRP A 98 3.58 1.42 -7.86
C TRP A 98 4.11 0.73 -6.59
N LEU A 99 3.39 -0.29 -6.11
CA LEU A 99 3.80 -1.06 -4.94
C LEU A 99 5.13 -1.82 -5.15
N ALA A 100 5.40 -2.28 -6.37
CA ALA A 100 6.67 -2.90 -6.73
C ALA A 100 7.83 -1.90 -6.69
N ILE A 101 7.62 -0.67 -7.20
CA ILE A 101 8.59 0.42 -7.12
C ILE A 101 8.87 0.79 -5.66
N GLU A 102 7.82 0.93 -4.85
CA GLU A 102 7.93 1.24 -3.42
C GLU A 102 8.76 0.17 -2.68
N THR A 103 8.47 -1.10 -2.92
CA THR A 103 9.20 -2.21 -2.27
C THR A 103 10.65 -2.30 -2.72
N THR A 104 10.90 -2.05 -4.00
CA THR A 104 12.28 -2.00 -4.53
C THR A 104 13.05 -0.83 -3.88
N THR A 105 12.39 0.32 -3.74
CA THR A 105 12.99 1.50 -3.10
C THR A 105 13.29 1.23 -1.63
N VAL A 106 12.37 0.62 -0.88
CA VAL A 106 12.60 0.22 0.51
C VAL A 106 13.78 -0.75 0.61
N TYR A 107 13.84 -1.78 -0.24
CA TYR A 107 14.92 -2.77 -0.20
C TYR A 107 16.32 -2.17 -0.43
N PHE A 108 16.46 -1.17 -1.29
CA PHE A 108 17.77 -0.57 -1.62
C PHE A 108 18.12 0.67 -0.79
N PHE A 109 17.14 1.50 -0.42
CA PHE A 109 17.39 2.82 0.19
C PHE A 109 17.11 2.86 1.69
N PHE A 110 16.38 1.91 2.26
CA PHE A 110 16.18 1.89 3.72
C PHE A 110 17.33 1.11 4.36
N PRO A 111 18.28 1.78 5.03
CA PRO A 111 19.26 1.08 5.85
C PRO A 111 18.52 0.33 6.96
N GLU A 112 18.85 -0.95 7.13
CA GLU A 112 18.29 -1.78 8.19
C GLU A 112 18.61 -1.16 9.55
N THR A 113 17.59 -0.69 10.29
CA THR A 113 17.75 -0.10 11.63
C THR A 113 17.90 -1.16 12.72
N GLN A 114 18.23 -2.41 12.36
CA GLN A 114 18.73 -3.36 13.34
C GLN A 114 20.03 -2.79 13.89
N GLY A 115 19.96 -2.25 15.11
CA GLY A 115 21.10 -1.73 15.83
C GLY A 115 22.23 -2.76 15.92
N PRO A 116 23.46 -2.30 16.19
CA PRO A 116 24.61 -3.19 16.35
C PRO A 116 24.31 -4.23 17.43
N VAL A 117 24.75 -5.46 17.16
CA VAL A 117 24.92 -6.56 18.12
C VAL A 117 25.45 -6.10 19.47
#